data_AF-A0A929NP98-F1
#
_entry.id   AF-A0A929NP98-F1
#
_cell.length_a   1.000
_cell.length_b   1.000
_cell.length_c   1.000
_cell.angle_alpha   90.00
_cell.angle_beta   90.00
_cell.angle_gamma   90.00
#
_symmetry.space_group_name_H-M   'P 1'
#
loop_
_entity.id
_entity.type
_entity.pdbx_description
1 polymer ?
#
loop_
_entity_poly.entity_id
_entity_poly.type
_entity_poly.pdbx_seq_one_letter_code
_entity_poly.pdbx_strand_id
1 'polypeptide(L)'
;MLLAACETGKPSVGAGPANIVPGSTPPPPIAKRFDPGTYKVGNPYQVEGKWYYPKVDLAYDERGVASWYGPNFHGKKTANGEIFDMTLISAAHKTLPMPSVVRVTNLENGRSLII
;
A
#
# COMPACT_ATOMS: atom_id res chain seq x y z
N MET A 1 7.63 6.79 -1.75
CA MET A 1 8.23 6.36 -0.48
C MET A 1 7.04 5.91 0.33
N LEU A 2 6.73 4.63 0.25
CA LEU A 2 5.61 3.99 0.93
C LEU A 2 6.29 2.79 1.56
N LEU A 3 6.41 2.83 2.88
CA LEU A 3 6.77 1.69 3.66
C LEU A 3 5.52 1.20 4.37
N ALA A 4 5.25 -0.09 4.23
CA ALA A 4 4.36 -0.83 5.11
C ALA A 4 5.23 -1.68 6.04
N ALA A 5 5.18 -1.44 7.35
CA ALA A 5 5.42 -2.48 8.36
C ALA A 5 4.94 -2.06 9.77
N CYS A 6 4.09 -2.92 10.32
CA CYS A 6 3.94 -3.32 11.72
C CYS A 6 3.15 -2.44 12.69
N GLU A 7 1.94 -2.88 13.03
CA GLU A 7 1.36 -2.69 14.36
C GLU A 7 0.80 -4.00 14.92
N THR A 8 1.36 -4.42 16.05
CA THR A 8 0.72 -5.34 16.99
C THR A 8 -0.34 -4.56 17.76
N GLY A 9 -1.61 -4.65 17.34
CA GLY A 9 -2.74 -4.05 18.02
C GLY A 9 -3.91 -5.03 18.06
N LYS A 10 -4.36 -5.41 19.26
CA LYS A 10 -5.53 -6.28 19.49
C LYS A 10 -6.78 -5.67 18.84
N PRO A 11 -7.64 -6.44 18.16
CA PRO A 11 -8.93 -5.92 17.71
C PRO A 11 -9.88 -5.79 18.90
N SER A 12 -10.12 -4.56 19.36
CA SER A 12 -11.24 -4.26 20.27
C SER A 12 -12.51 -4.06 19.42
N VAL A 13 -13.38 -5.08 19.45
CA VAL A 13 -14.71 -5.08 18.85
C VAL A 13 -15.60 -4.10 19.62
N GLY A 14 -15.92 -2.96 19.01
CA GLY A 14 -16.97 -2.06 19.47
C GLY A 14 -18.26 -2.34 18.72
N ALA A 15 -19.08 -3.28 19.20
CA ALA A 15 -20.41 -3.57 18.66
C ALA A 15 -21.45 -2.60 19.26
N GLY A 16 -21.94 -1.66 18.44
CA GLY A 16 -23.23 -1.01 18.69
C GLY A 16 -24.38 -1.92 18.24
N PRO A 17 -25.58 -1.86 18.86
CA PRO A 17 -26.64 -2.81 18.57
C PRO A 17 -27.30 -2.47 17.22
N ALA A 18 -27.04 -3.29 16.19
CA ALA A 18 -27.80 -3.28 14.95
C ALA A 18 -29.02 -4.19 15.09
N ASN A 19 -30.21 -3.63 14.87
CA ASN A 19 -31.48 -4.36 14.80
C ASN A 19 -31.37 -5.53 13.80
N ILE A 20 -31.56 -6.75 14.30
CA ILE A 20 -31.43 -7.99 13.52
C ILE A 20 -32.74 -8.22 12.76
N VAL A 21 -32.71 -8.02 11.44
CA VAL A 21 -33.74 -8.56 10.54
C VAL A 21 -33.37 -10.02 10.23
N PRO A 22 -34.21 -11.02 10.57
CA PRO A 22 -33.90 -12.42 10.28
C PRO A 22 -34.03 -12.67 8.77
N GLY A 23 -32.93 -12.94 8.08
CA GLY A 23 -32.99 -13.43 6.68
C GLY A 23 -31.99 -12.82 5.68
N SER A 24 -31.08 -11.93 6.08
CA SER A 24 -29.96 -11.54 5.21
C SER A 24 -28.73 -12.36 5.60
N THR A 25 -28.47 -13.47 4.91
CA THR A 25 -27.11 -14.01 4.89
C THR A 25 -26.21 -12.92 4.31
N PRO A 26 -25.18 -12.45 5.04
CA PRO A 26 -24.23 -11.53 4.45
C PRO A 26 -23.63 -12.21 3.21
N PRO A 27 -23.56 -11.52 2.06
CA PRO A 27 -22.85 -12.06 0.92
C PRO A 27 -21.42 -12.42 1.37
N PRO A 28 -20.85 -13.52 0.86
CA PRO A 28 -19.46 -13.84 1.15
C PRO A 28 -18.62 -12.59 0.85
N PRO A 29 -17.63 -12.23 1.69
CA PRO A 29 -16.78 -11.08 1.42
C PRO A 29 -16.23 -11.25 0.01
N ILE A 30 -16.60 -10.32 -0.89
CA ILE A 30 -16.09 -10.29 -2.25
C ILE A 30 -14.59 -10.12 -2.07
N ALA A 31 -13.83 -11.21 -2.25
CA ALA A 31 -12.39 -11.13 -2.32
C ALA A 31 -12.07 -10.12 -3.41
N LYS A 32 -11.60 -8.93 -3.02
CA LYS A 32 -11.19 -7.90 -3.98
C LYS A 32 -10.18 -8.58 -4.90
N ARG A 33 -10.54 -8.71 -6.18
CA ARG A 33 -9.63 -9.27 -7.18
C ARG A 33 -8.39 -8.39 -7.16
N PHE A 34 -7.23 -9.01 -6.97
CA PHE A 34 -5.96 -8.36 -7.24
C PHE A 34 -5.92 -8.15 -8.74
N ASP A 35 -6.36 -6.97 -9.20
CA ASP A 35 -6.04 -6.49 -10.54
C ASP A 35 -4.58 -6.03 -10.44
N PRO A 36 -3.60 -6.78 -11.00
CA PRO A 36 -2.25 -6.27 -11.08
C PRO A 36 -2.32 -5.05 -11.99
N GLY A 37 -2.35 -3.84 -11.41
CA GLY A 37 -2.52 -2.65 -12.22
C GLY A 37 -1.45 -2.57 -13.31
N THR A 38 -1.76 -1.87 -14.39
CA THR A 38 -0.97 -1.92 -15.62
C THR A 38 0.50 -1.55 -15.39
N TYR A 39 1.40 -2.31 -16.00
CA TYR A 39 2.83 -2.01 -15.96
C TYR A 39 3.09 -0.59 -16.49
N LYS A 40 3.74 0.24 -15.67
CA LYS A 40 4.05 1.64 -15.97
C LYS A 40 5.35 2.08 -15.28
N VAL A 41 6.22 2.74 -16.04
CA VAL A 41 7.38 3.45 -15.50
C VAL A 41 6.95 4.85 -15.06
N GLY A 42 6.21 5.55 -15.92
CA GLY A 42 5.77 6.93 -15.69
C GLY A 42 6.72 7.97 -16.29
N ASN A 43 6.21 9.18 -16.51
CA ASN A 43 7.00 10.30 -17.02
C ASN A 43 7.69 11.04 -15.87
N PRO A 44 8.82 11.75 -16.14
CA PRO A 44 9.41 12.65 -15.16
C PRO A 44 8.40 13.66 -14.62
N TYR A 45 8.46 13.93 -13.32
CA TYR A 45 7.52 14.82 -12.65
C TYR A 45 8.20 15.62 -11.54
N GLN A 46 7.56 16.71 -11.10
CA GLN A 46 8.08 17.60 -10.07
C GLN A 46 7.13 17.65 -8.87
N VAL A 47 7.67 17.60 -7.66
CA VAL A 47 6.94 17.79 -6.40
C VAL A 47 7.73 18.78 -5.56
N GLU A 48 7.11 19.89 -5.15
CA GLU A 48 7.73 20.93 -4.30
C GLU A 48 9.11 21.39 -4.83
N GLY A 49 9.22 21.60 -6.15
CA GLY A 49 10.46 22.02 -6.79
C GLY A 49 11.48 20.89 -7.06
N LYS A 50 11.30 19.70 -6.49
CA LYS A 50 12.19 18.55 -6.69
C LYS A 50 11.72 17.66 -7.85
N TRP A 51 12.62 17.43 -8.82
CA TRP A 51 12.38 16.53 -9.95
C TRP A 51 12.57 15.06 -9.57
N TYR A 52 11.71 14.22 -10.13
CA TYR A 52 11.76 12.77 -10.04
C TYR A 52 11.70 12.16 -11.44
N TYR A 53 12.53 11.14 -11.66
CA TYR A 53 12.68 10.48 -12.96
C TYR A 53 12.43 8.99 -12.77
N PRO A 54 11.19 8.52 -12.99
CA PRO A 54 10.92 7.09 -12.95
C PRO A 54 11.73 6.34 -14.01
N LYS A 55 12.34 5.22 -13.61
CA LYS A 55 13.16 4.38 -14.47
C LYS A 55 13.09 2.92 -14.02
N VAL A 56 13.28 2.01 -14.97
CA VAL A 56 13.48 0.60 -14.63
C VAL A 56 14.90 0.44 -14.06
N ASP A 57 15.00 -0.12 -12.87
CA ASP A 57 16.28 -0.42 -12.22
C ASP A 57 16.13 -1.73 -11.46
N LEU A 58 16.67 -2.81 -12.03
CA LEU A 58 16.54 -4.17 -11.48
C LEU A 58 17.51 -4.43 -10.32
N ALA A 59 18.53 -3.56 -10.15
CA ALA A 59 19.53 -3.65 -9.10
C ALA A 59 19.34 -2.56 -8.04
N TYR A 60 18.14 -2.01 -7.93
CA TYR A 60 17.83 -0.91 -7.03
C TYR A 60 18.09 -1.29 -5.56
N ASP A 61 18.98 -0.54 -4.91
CA ASP A 61 19.24 -0.58 -3.47
C ASP A 61 19.38 0.85 -2.95
N GLU A 62 18.56 1.22 -1.98
CA GLU A 62 18.57 2.54 -1.34
C GLU A 62 18.28 2.40 0.16
N ARG A 63 18.92 3.24 0.96
CA ARG A 63 18.62 3.40 2.39
C ARG A 63 18.05 4.78 2.64
N GLY A 64 16.96 4.85 3.40
CA GLY A 64 16.30 6.11 3.70
C GLY A 64 15.20 5.96 4.74
N VAL A 65 14.59 7.10 5.10
CA VAL A 65 13.56 7.17 6.14
C VAL A 65 12.21 6.73 5.62
N ALA A 66 11.78 5.57 6.06
CA ALA A 66 10.45 5.06 5.82
C ALA A 66 9.32 5.93 6.38
N SER A 67 8.23 6.09 5.61
CA SER A 67 6.97 6.62 6.13
C SER A 67 5.78 5.78 5.66
N TRP A 68 4.70 5.84 6.44
CA TRP A 68 3.44 5.16 6.18
C TRP A 68 2.33 6.19 5.88
N TYR A 69 1.27 5.75 5.20
CA TYR A 69 0.13 6.60 4.85
C TYR A 69 -1.00 6.44 5.85
N GLY A 70 -1.52 7.56 6.33
CA GLY A 70 -2.64 7.60 7.27
C GLY A 70 -3.97 7.10 6.68
N PRO A 71 -4.99 6.86 7.55
CA PRO A 71 -6.31 6.38 7.15
C PRO A 71 -7.03 7.28 6.13
N ASN A 72 -6.64 8.56 6.04
CA ASN A 72 -7.18 9.54 5.09
C ASN A 72 -6.94 9.18 3.61
N PHE A 73 -6.10 8.20 3.31
CA PHE A 73 -5.86 7.71 1.96
C PHE A 73 -6.69 6.49 1.60
N HIS A 74 -7.34 5.84 2.58
CA HIS A 74 -8.17 4.67 2.35
C HIS A 74 -9.29 4.97 1.35
N GLY A 75 -9.49 4.08 0.38
CA GLY A 75 -10.50 4.22 -0.66
C GLY A 75 -10.13 5.19 -1.80
N LYS A 76 -8.96 5.83 -1.76
CA LYS A 76 -8.48 6.71 -2.85
C LYS A 76 -7.73 5.93 -3.92
N LYS A 77 -7.72 6.45 -5.15
CA LYS A 77 -6.95 5.87 -6.24
C LYS A 77 -5.45 6.08 -6.00
N THR A 78 -4.68 5.01 -6.13
CA THR A 78 -3.21 5.04 -6.16
C THR A 78 -2.75 5.52 -7.53
N ALA A 79 -1.44 5.75 -7.66
CA ALA A 79 -0.85 6.04 -8.96
C ALA A 79 -1.11 4.90 -9.96
N ASN A 80 -1.24 3.65 -9.51
CA ASN A 80 -1.53 2.49 -10.36
C ASN A 80 -3.00 2.38 -10.79
N GLY A 81 -3.84 3.30 -10.36
CA GLY A 81 -5.29 3.28 -10.63
C GLY A 81 -6.08 2.37 -9.70
N GLU A 82 -5.40 1.52 -8.93
CA GLU A 82 -5.98 0.67 -7.89
C GLU A 82 -6.54 1.52 -6.73
N ILE A 83 -7.56 0.99 -6.05
CA ILE A 83 -8.09 1.62 -4.84
C ILE A 83 -7.21 1.21 -3.65
N PHE A 84 -6.62 2.19 -2.98
CA PHE A 84 -5.80 1.95 -1.79
C PHE A 84 -6.65 1.37 -0.65
N ASP A 85 -6.21 0.23 -0.14
CA ASP A 85 -6.77 -0.41 1.04
C ASP A 85 -5.70 -0.45 2.14
N MET A 86 -6.01 0.12 3.30
CA MET A 86 -5.07 0.20 4.42
C MET A 86 -4.93 -1.15 5.13
N THR A 87 -5.89 -2.05 4.93
CA THR A 87 -5.86 -3.42 5.49
C THR A 87 -4.99 -4.37 4.70
N LEU A 88 -4.58 -3.97 3.48
CA LEU A 88 -3.73 -4.75 2.60
C LEU A 88 -2.30 -4.23 2.62
N ILE A 89 -1.37 -5.15 2.40
CA ILE A 89 0.05 -4.82 2.27
C ILE A 89 0.27 -4.18 0.91
N SER A 90 0.79 -2.95 0.89
CA SER A 90 1.16 -2.25 -0.34
C SER A 90 2.32 -1.29 -0.10
N ALA A 91 3.07 -1.02 -1.18
CA ALA A 91 4.15 -0.04 -1.23
C ALA A 91 4.02 0.87 -2.46
N ALA A 92 4.76 1.97 -2.44
CA ALA A 92 4.89 2.90 -3.54
C ALA A 92 6.24 3.60 -3.48
N HIS A 93 6.86 3.59 -4.64
CA HIS A 93 8.13 4.20 -4.85
C HIS A 93 7.97 5.44 -5.73
N LYS A 94 8.91 6.39 -5.62
CA LYS A 94 8.85 7.63 -6.43
C LYS A 94 9.31 7.40 -7.87
N THR A 95 10.18 6.41 -8.07
CA THR A 95 10.88 6.21 -9.34
C THR A 95 10.88 4.78 -9.86
N LEU A 96 10.46 3.78 -9.07
CA LEU A 96 10.40 2.41 -9.58
C LEU A 96 9.12 2.20 -10.39
N PRO A 97 9.16 1.33 -11.41
CA PRO A 97 7.97 0.99 -12.17
C PRO A 97 6.92 0.33 -11.27
N MET A 98 5.67 0.42 -11.64
CA MET A 98 4.57 -0.31 -10.99
C MET A 98 3.97 -1.29 -11.99
N PRO A 99 3.55 -2.49 -11.57
CA PRO A 99 3.82 -3.09 -10.27
C PRO A 99 5.31 -3.51 -10.18
N SER A 100 5.90 -3.41 -8.98
CA SER A 100 7.23 -3.93 -8.66
C SER A 100 7.19 -4.62 -7.30
N VAL A 101 8.01 -5.65 -7.14
CA VAL A 101 8.19 -6.35 -5.86
C VAL A 101 9.53 -5.93 -5.27
N VAL A 102 9.53 -5.48 -4.03
CA VAL A 102 10.71 -4.99 -3.32
C VAL A 102 10.85 -5.66 -1.95
N ARG A 103 12.09 -5.86 -1.51
CA ARG A 103 12.37 -6.25 -0.12
C ARG A 103 12.70 -4.99 0.67
N VAL A 104 11.98 -4.80 1.76
CA VAL A 104 12.20 -3.69 2.68
C VAL A 104 12.70 -4.24 4.00
N THR A 105 13.81 -3.71 4.49
CA THR A 105 14.43 -4.14 5.75
C THR A 105 14.45 -2.98 6.74
N ASN A 106 13.88 -3.19 7.92
CA ASN A 106 14.04 -2.27 9.03
C ASN A 106 15.44 -2.50 9.63
N LEU A 107 16.30 -1.49 9.52
CA LEU A 107 17.70 -1.58 9.96
C LEU A 107 17.86 -1.55 11.49
N GLU A 108 16.85 -1.09 12.24
CA GLU A 108 16.90 -1.02 13.70
C GLU A 108 16.71 -2.41 14.34
N ASN A 109 15.89 -3.26 13.74
CA ASN A 109 15.55 -4.58 14.29
C ASN A 109 15.84 -5.76 13.36
N GLY A 110 16.37 -5.50 12.15
CA GLY A 110 16.73 -6.50 11.16
C GLY A 110 15.57 -7.23 10.49
N ARG A 111 14.31 -6.86 10.77
CA ARG A 111 13.14 -7.52 10.17
C ARG A 111 12.93 -7.04 8.74
N SER A 112 12.54 -7.95 7.86
CA SER A 112 12.27 -7.65 6.45
C SER A 112 10.90 -8.10 5.99
N LEU A 113 10.32 -7.38 5.03
CA LEU A 113 9.07 -7.73 4.35
C LEU A 113 9.25 -7.59 2.84
N ILE A 114 8.63 -8.50 2.07
CA ILE A 114 8.56 -8.42 0.61
C ILE A 114 7.16 -7.90 0.26
N ILE A 115 7.11 -6.81 -0.50
CA ILE A 115 5.88 -6.06 -0.84
C ILE A 115 5.91 -5.55 -2.27
#